data_AF-A0A8C0GFX9-F1
#
_entry.id   AF-A0A8C0GFX9-F1
#
_cell.length_a   1.000
_cell.length_b   1.000
_cell.length_c   1.000
_cell.angle_alpha   90.00
_cell.angle_beta   90.00
_cell.angle_gamma   90.00
#
_symmetry.space_group_name_H-M   'P 1'
#
loop_
_entity.id
_entity.type
_entity.pdbx_description
1 polymer ?
#
loop_
_entity_poly.entity_id
_entity_poly.type
_entity_poly.pdbx_seq_one_letter_code
_entity_poly.pdbx_strand_id
1 'polypeptide(L)'
;IKKRQQDVVRFLEANRIDFEEVDITMSEEKRQWMYKNIPEERQPAQGNPLPPQIFNDDQYCGDYDCFFEAKESNTVFSFLGLKPSLASKVNIAFTDLYDSSCDLQLEFTLREVDRSACSC
;
A
#
# COMPACT_ATOMS: atom_id res chain seq x y z
N ILE A 1 5.17 -6.48 -2.85
CA ILE A 1 4.18 -5.49 -2.37
C ILE A 1 3.00 -6.17 -1.66
N LYS A 2 2.24 -7.07 -2.30
CA LYS A 2 1.11 -7.83 -1.68
C LYS A 2 1.42 -8.45 -0.30
N LYS A 3 2.60 -9.06 -0.13
CA LYS A 3 3.04 -9.62 1.16
C LYS A 3 3.18 -8.58 2.28
N ARG A 4 3.69 -7.38 1.95
CA ARG A 4 3.88 -6.29 2.91
C ARG A 4 2.53 -5.78 3.42
N GLN A 5 1.55 -5.68 2.53
CA GLN A 5 0.20 -5.23 2.84
C GLN A 5 -0.52 -6.23 3.75
N GLN A 6 -0.48 -7.52 3.39
CA GLN A 6 -1.02 -8.59 4.22
C GLN A 6 -0.38 -8.67 5.61
N ASP A 7 0.92 -8.40 5.73
CA ASP A 7 1.58 -8.40 7.05
C ASP A 7 1.06 -7.29 7.96
N VAL A 8 0.85 -6.08 7.42
CA VAL A 8 0.28 -4.97 8.19
C VAL A 8 -1.17 -5.28 8.58
N VAL A 9 -2.01 -5.72 7.64
CA VAL A 9 -3.42 -6.11 7.91
C VAL A 9 -3.49 -7.16 9.02
N ARG A 10 -2.76 -8.28 8.87
CA ARG A 10 -2.75 -9.37 9.85
C ARG A 10 -2.31 -8.91 11.23
N PHE A 11 -1.33 -8.00 11.29
CA PHE A 11 -0.87 -7.45 12.55
C PHE A 11 -1.98 -6.64 13.25
N LEU A 12 -2.70 -5.79 12.50
CA LEU A 12 -3.75 -4.94 13.06
C LEU A 12 -4.93 -5.77 13.54
N GLU A 13 -5.35 -6.77 12.74
CA GLU A 13 -6.38 -7.74 13.13
C GLU A 13 -5.99 -8.49 14.42
N ALA A 14 -4.76 -8.99 14.49
CA ALA A 14 -4.25 -9.70 15.67
C ALA A 14 -4.23 -8.82 16.93
N ASN A 15 -3.97 -7.52 16.77
CA ASN A 15 -3.95 -6.55 17.86
C ASN A 15 -5.32 -5.87 18.11
N ARG A 16 -6.37 -6.27 17.38
CA ARG A 16 -7.72 -5.66 17.43
C ARG A 16 -7.71 -4.15 17.26
N ILE A 17 -6.85 -3.68 16.37
CA ILE A 17 -6.82 -2.27 15.96
C ILE A 17 -7.82 -2.15 14.82
N ASP A 18 -8.78 -1.25 14.95
CA ASP A 18 -9.74 -0.97 13.87
C ASP A 18 -9.01 -0.28 12.72
N PHE A 19 -9.22 -0.78 11.49
CA PHE A 19 -8.65 -0.16 10.31
C PHE A 19 -9.60 -0.17 9.12
N GLU A 20 -9.31 0.69 8.15
CA GLU A 20 -10.00 0.74 6.86
C GLU A 20 -9.01 0.53 5.72
N GLU A 21 -9.31 -0.39 4.80
CA GLU A 21 -8.49 -0.62 3.61
C GLU A 21 -8.92 0.34 2.49
N VAL A 22 -8.00 1.21 2.07
CA VAL A 22 -8.25 2.21 1.03
C VAL A 22 -7.56 1.80 -0.27
N ASP A 23 -8.36 1.43 -1.27
CA ASP A 23 -7.89 1.15 -2.63
C ASP A 23 -7.67 2.45 -3.43
N ILE A 24 -6.41 2.75 -3.73
CA ILE A 24 -5.97 3.93 -4.51
C ILE A 24 -5.98 3.68 -6.03
N THR A 25 -6.25 2.45 -6.46
CA THR A 25 -6.23 2.06 -7.88
C THR A 25 -7.58 2.29 -8.51
N MET A 26 -8.63 2.07 -7.72
CA MET A 26 -10.03 2.24 -8.10
C MET A 26 -10.49 3.70 -7.99
N SER A 27 -9.69 4.58 -7.40
CA SER A 27 -9.99 6.02 -7.31
C SER A 27 -8.73 6.87 -7.45
N GLU A 28 -8.69 7.64 -8.54
CA GLU A 28 -7.66 8.65 -8.78
C GLU A 28 -7.64 9.71 -7.67
N GLU A 29 -8.81 10.06 -7.12
CA GLU A 29 -8.92 11.01 -6.00
C GLU A 29 -8.18 10.49 -4.77
N LYS A 30 -8.38 9.21 -4.41
CA LYS A 30 -7.69 8.58 -3.28
C LYS A 30 -6.18 8.48 -3.51
N ARG A 31 -5.75 8.21 -4.74
CA ARG A 31 -4.33 8.21 -5.13
C ARG A 31 -3.69 9.58 -4.95
N GLN A 32 -4.33 10.62 -5.50
CA GLN A 32 -3.82 11.98 -5.40
C GLN A 32 -3.86 12.48 -3.96
N TRP A 33 -4.88 12.12 -3.19
CA TRP A 33 -4.95 12.41 -1.77
C TRP A 33 -3.77 11.77 -1.04
N MET A 34 -3.48 10.49 -1.29
CA MET A 34 -2.34 9.81 -0.68
C MET A 34 -1.03 10.55 -1.00
N TYR A 35 -0.80 10.93 -2.26
CA TYR A 35 0.43 11.65 -2.65
C TYR A 35 0.55 13.02 -2.00
N LYS A 36 -0.56 13.77 -1.87
CA LYS A 36 -0.57 15.10 -1.26
C LYS A 36 -0.39 15.08 0.25
N ASN A 37 -0.85 14.03 0.92
CA ASN A 37 -0.78 13.92 2.38
C ASN A 37 0.51 13.23 2.88
N ILE A 38 1.36 12.73 1.98
CA ILE A 38 2.71 12.25 2.35
C ILE A 38 3.66 13.46 2.45
N PRO A 39 4.33 13.67 3.59
CA PRO A 39 5.31 14.73 3.76
C PRO A 39 6.42 14.63 2.72
N GLU A 40 6.89 15.76 2.19
CA GLU A 40 7.91 15.80 1.13
C GLU A 40 9.21 15.10 1.56
N GLU A 41 9.58 15.20 2.85
CA GLU A 41 10.74 14.51 3.42
C GLU A 41 10.58 12.98 3.52
N ARG A 42 9.35 12.47 3.38
CA ARG A 42 9.01 11.04 3.35
C ARG A 42 8.70 10.54 1.95
N GLN A 43 8.70 11.40 0.94
CA GLN A 43 8.55 10.98 -0.44
C GLN A 43 9.84 10.29 -0.92
N PRO A 44 9.73 9.26 -1.78
CA PRO A 44 10.89 8.61 -2.34
C PRO A 44 11.71 9.58 -3.21
N ALA A 45 13.04 9.47 -3.15
CA ALA A 45 13.94 10.30 -3.96
C ALA A 45 13.73 10.14 -5.49
N GLN A 46 13.13 9.03 -5.91
CA GLN A 46 12.76 8.77 -7.30
C GLN A 46 11.44 8.01 -7.38
N GLY A 47 10.53 8.49 -8.23
CA GLY A 47 9.24 7.84 -8.48
C GLY A 47 8.15 8.24 -7.48
N ASN A 48 7.09 7.45 -7.44
CA ASN A 48 5.92 7.70 -6.59
C ASN A 48 5.96 6.82 -5.33
N PRO A 49 5.40 7.29 -4.20
CA PRO A 49 5.31 6.47 -3.01
C PRO A 49 4.46 5.22 -3.28
N LEU A 50 4.99 4.06 -2.88
CA LEU A 50 4.39 2.75 -3.14
C LEU A 50 3.62 2.27 -1.90
N PRO A 51 2.46 1.63 -2.07
CA PRO A 51 1.71 1.06 -0.94
C PRO A 51 2.47 -0.13 -0.30
N PRO A 52 2.24 -0.45 0.99
CA PRO A 52 1.27 0.19 1.91
C PRO A 52 1.74 1.55 2.44
N GLN A 53 0.79 2.47 2.56
CA GLN A 53 0.96 3.78 3.20
C GLN A 53 -0.05 3.90 4.33
N ILE A 54 0.44 4.15 5.54
CA ILE A 54 -0.37 4.08 6.77
C ILE A 54 -0.69 5.49 7.23
N PHE A 55 -1.98 5.76 7.39
CA PHE A 55 -2.49 7.01 7.92
C PHE A 55 -3.35 6.73 9.15
N ASN A 56 -3.29 7.64 10.12
CA ASN A 56 -4.28 7.71 11.17
C ASN A 56 -5.17 8.92 10.86
N ASP A 57 -6.39 8.67 10.39
CA ASP A 57 -7.23 9.69 9.76
C ASP A 57 -6.49 10.44 8.65
N ASP A 58 -6.24 11.73 8.82
CA ASP A 58 -5.51 12.59 7.87
C ASP A 58 -4.01 12.69 8.18
N GLN A 59 -3.54 12.05 9.25
CA GLN A 59 -2.16 12.13 9.68
C GLN A 59 -1.34 10.97 9.10
N TYR A 60 -0.31 11.28 8.33
CA TYR A 60 0.64 10.29 7.84
C TYR A 60 1.46 9.69 8.99
N CYS A 61 1.36 8.36 9.17
CA CYS A 61 2.15 7.63 10.16
C CYS A 61 3.48 7.16 9.56
N GLY A 62 3.44 6.58 8.35
CA GLY A 62 4.62 6.06 7.68
C GLY A 62 4.30 5.00 6.62
N ASP A 63 5.36 4.51 6.00
CA ASP A 63 5.33 3.42 5.03
C ASP A 63 5.51 2.06 5.73
N TYR A 64 5.67 1.01 4.92
CA TYR A 64 5.94 -0.33 5.43
C TYR A 64 7.21 -0.42 6.28
N ASP A 65 8.29 0.25 5.87
CA ASP A 65 9.58 0.09 6.54
C ASP A 65 9.53 0.76 7.93
N CYS A 66 8.86 1.92 8.04
CA CYS A 66 8.58 2.56 9.33
C CYS A 66 7.70 1.67 10.24
N PHE A 67 6.66 1.03 9.68
CA PHE A 67 5.83 0.09 10.42
C PHE A 67 6.63 -1.13 10.90
N PHE A 68 7.50 -1.67 10.05
CA PHE A 68 8.35 -2.81 10.38
C PHE A 68 9.31 -2.47 11.53
N GLU A 69 9.96 -1.30 11.50
CA GLU A 69 10.80 -0.82 12.59
C GLU A 69 10.02 -0.66 13.90
N ALA A 70 8.80 -0.11 13.83
CA ALA A 70 7.92 0.03 14.98
C ALA A 70 7.48 -1.34 15.54
N LYS A 71 7.26 -2.33 14.67
CA LYS A 71 6.93 -3.71 15.04
C LYS A 71 8.09 -4.39 15.76
N GLU A 72 9.30 -4.29 15.23
CA GLU A 72 10.52 -4.81 15.87
C GLU A 72 10.78 -4.14 17.24
N SER A 73 10.47 -2.84 17.35
CA SER A 73 10.65 -2.07 18.57
C SER A 73 9.47 -2.15 19.55
N ASN A 74 8.40 -2.90 19.23
CA ASN A 74 7.14 -2.95 19.99
C ASN A 74 6.51 -1.57 20.26
N THR A 75 6.69 -0.61 19.34
CA THR A 75 6.18 0.77 19.43
C THR A 75 5.09 1.07 18.40
N VAL A 76 4.50 0.03 17.78
CA VAL A 76 3.47 0.19 16.72
C VAL A 76 2.30 1.07 17.15
N PHE A 77 1.83 0.94 18.39
CA PHE A 77 0.74 1.79 18.90
C PHE A 77 1.13 3.28 18.86
N SER A 78 2.34 3.62 19.28
CA SER A 78 2.87 4.98 19.21
C SER A 78 3.08 5.45 17.77
N PHE A 79 3.58 4.57 16.89
CA PHE A 79 3.74 4.84 15.46
C PHE A 79 2.40 5.17 14.78
N LEU A 80 1.35 4.42 15.13
CA LEU A 80 -0.01 4.67 14.67
C LEU A 80 -0.67 5.87 15.36
N GLY A 81 -0.01 6.53 16.31
CA GLY A 81 -0.59 7.64 17.09
C GLY A 81 -1.71 7.20 18.03
N LEU A 82 -1.82 5.91 18.33
CA LEU A 82 -2.83 5.34 19.21
C LEU A 82 -2.42 5.54 20.66
N LYS A 83 -3.33 6.09 21.47
CA LYS A 83 -3.16 6.08 22.93
C LYS A 83 -3.40 4.66 23.44
N PRO A 84 -2.61 4.16 24.40
CA PRO A 84 -2.73 2.80 24.93
C PRO A 84 -4.10 2.49 25.60
N SER A 85 -5.02 3.45 25.68
CA SER A 85 -6.28 3.30 26.43
C SER A 85 -7.57 3.23 25.61
N LEU A 86 -7.63 3.55 24.32
CA LEU A 86 -8.90 3.54 23.58
C LEU A 86 -8.69 3.22 22.10
N ALA A 87 -9.43 2.22 21.60
CA ALA A 87 -9.55 1.85 20.20
C ALA A 87 -9.67 3.11 19.33
N SER A 88 -8.64 3.40 18.55
CA SER A 88 -8.67 4.47 17.56
C SER A 88 -8.58 3.83 16.18
N LYS A 89 -9.47 4.26 15.29
CA LYS A 89 -9.62 3.73 13.94
C LYS A 89 -8.49 4.28 13.07
N VAL A 90 -7.78 3.43 12.35
CA VAL A 90 -6.63 3.80 11.49
C VAL A 90 -6.99 3.59 10.01
N ASN A 91 -6.82 4.59 9.15
CA ASN A 91 -7.14 4.45 7.72
C ASN A 91 -5.89 4.04 6.95
N ILE A 92 -5.87 2.85 6.36
CA ILE A 92 -4.68 2.31 5.73
C ILE A 92 -4.90 2.08 4.25
N ALA A 93 -4.07 2.73 3.43
CA ALA A 93 -4.12 2.52 2.00
C ALA A 93 -3.42 1.21 1.64
N PHE A 94 -4.21 0.20 1.27
CA PHE A 94 -3.73 -1.11 0.83
C PHE A 94 -4.17 -1.43 -0.61
N THR A 95 -3.12 -1.65 -1.42
CA THR A 95 -3.07 -2.48 -2.64
C THR A 95 -3.55 -1.90 -3.96
N ASP A 96 -2.62 -1.89 -4.93
CA ASP A 96 -2.82 -2.64 -6.16
C ASP A 96 -2.84 -4.15 -5.86
N LEU A 97 -4.00 -4.78 -6.00
CA LEU A 97 -4.05 -6.04 -6.71
C LEU A 97 -4.40 -5.72 -8.17
N TYR A 98 -3.35 -5.68 -9.00
CA TYR A 98 -3.38 -6.28 -10.31
C TYR A 98 -4.28 -7.53 -10.23
N ASP A 99 -5.45 -7.43 -10.84
CA ASP A 99 -6.29 -8.59 -11.11
C ASP A 99 -5.46 -9.54 -11.98
N SER A 100 -5.55 -10.82 -11.67
CA SER A 100 -4.85 -11.86 -12.40
C SER A 100 -5.40 -12.05 -13.84
N SER A 101 -6.17 -11.10 -14.39
CA SER A 101 -6.63 -11.10 -15.79
C SER A 101 -5.71 -10.29 -16.74
N CYS A 102 -5.08 -9.21 -16.29
CA CYS A 102 -4.32 -8.35 -17.23
C CYS A 102 -2.93 -8.89 -17.61
N ASP A 103 -2.39 -9.87 -16.88
CA ASP A 103 -1.13 -10.54 -17.26
C ASP A 103 -1.30 -11.54 -18.42
N LEU A 104 -2.55 -11.95 -18.74
CA LEU A 104 -2.77 -12.82 -19.90
C LEU A 104 -2.82 -12.07 -21.24
N GLN A 105 -3.02 -10.74 -21.27
CA GLN A 105 -3.08 -9.99 -22.53
C GLN A 105 -1.72 -9.46 -22.99
N LEU A 106 -0.75 -9.23 -22.09
CA LEU A 106 0.60 -8.82 -22.50
C LEU A 106 1.42 -10.01 -23.03
N GLU A 107 1.27 -11.21 -22.46
CA GLU A 107 1.87 -12.43 -23.03
C GLU A 107 1.21 -12.84 -24.36
N PHE A 108 -0.08 -12.55 -24.56
CA PHE A 108 -0.74 -12.84 -25.84
C PHE A 108 -0.24 -11.93 -26.96
N THR A 109 -0.03 -10.65 -26.66
CA THR A 109 0.43 -9.66 -27.66
C THR A 109 1.90 -9.87 -28.02
N LEU A 110 2.75 -10.28 -27.07
CA LEU A 110 4.18 -10.57 -27.36
C LEU A 110 4.39 -11.86 -28.17
N ARG A 111 3.50 -12.85 -28.05
CA ARG A 111 3.58 -14.08 -28.88
C ARG A 111 3.08 -13.91 -30.32
N GLU A 112 2.25 -12.90 -30.59
CA GLU A 112 1.80 -12.62 -31.97
C GLU A 112 2.84 -11.86 -32.80
N VAL A 113 3.74 -11.10 -32.17
CA VAL A 113 4.81 -10.39 -32.90
C VAL A 113 5.88 -11.35 -33.44
N ASP A 114 6.14 -12.48 -32.77
CA ASP A 114 7.11 -13.50 -33.23
C ASP A 114 6.57 -14.44 -34.32
N ARG A 115 5.24 -14.51 -34.55
CA ARG A 115 4.66 -15.32 -35.65
C ARG A 115 4.54 -14.60 -36.98
N SER A 116 4.69 -13.27 -37.01
CA SER A 116 4.61 -12.48 -38.25
C SER A 116 5.96 -12.32 -38.98
N ALA A 117 6.98 -13.10 -38.63
CA ALA A 117 8.30 -13.08 -39.31
C ALA A 117 8.57 -14.31 -40.21
N CYS A 118 7.56 -15.12 -40.53
CA CYS A 118 7.67 -16.19 -41.53
C CYS A 118 6.49 -16.13 -42.52
N SER A 119 6.48 -15.13 -43.38
CA SER A 119 5.91 -15.26 -44.73
C SER A 119 6.59 -14.26 -45.67
N CYS A 120 7.73 -14.70 -46.21
CA CYS A 120 8.22 -14.42 -47.56
C CYS A 120 9.21 -15.54 -47.92
#